data_AF-A0A8T3LWJ1-F1
#
_entry.id   AF-A0A8T3LWJ1-F1
#
_cell.length_a   1.000
_cell.length_b   1.000
_cell.length_c   1.000
_cell.angle_alpha   90.00
_cell.angle_beta   90.00
_cell.angle_gamma   90.00
#
_symmetry.space_group_name_H-M   'P 1'
#
loop_
_entity.id
_entity.type
_entity.pdbx_description
1 polymer ?
#
loop_
_entity_poly.entity_id
_entity_poly.type
_entity_poly.pdbx_seq_one_letter_code
_entity_poly.pdbx_strand_id
1 'polypeptide(L)' 'VTAVTGAGSSPIDADVSHNSRFLFVLNAGTHSIAGFRINGGDGSLTAVSEAFGLPASSVGLASS' A
#
# COMPACT_ATOMS: atom_id res chain seq x y z
N VAL A 1 -9.27 8.68 9.99
CA VAL A 1 -8.52 7.41 9.96
C VAL A 1 -7.13 7.71 9.40
N THR A 2 -6.05 7.31 10.07
CA THR A 2 -4.67 7.57 9.63
C THR A 2 -3.92 6.25 9.57
N ALA A 3 -3.49 5.83 8.39
CA ALA A 3 -2.58 4.68 8.24
C ALA A 3 -1.14 5.16 8.48
N VAL A 4 -0.39 4.43 9.32
CA VAL A 4 1.04 4.63 9.50
C VAL A 4 1.78 3.63 8.62
N THR A 5 2.59 4.13 7.70
CA THR A 5 3.38 3.31 6.76
C THR A 5 4.80 3.05 7.25
N GLY A 6 5.10 3.39 8.52
CA GLY A 6 6.42 3.23 9.13
C GLY A 6 7.31 4.48 9.05
N ALA A 7 8.35 4.54 9.88
CA ALA A 7 9.30 5.65 9.90
C ALA A 7 10.16 5.65 8.63
N GLY A 8 10.30 6.82 7.98
CA GLY A 8 11.11 6.95 6.75
C GLY A 8 10.42 6.46 5.47
N SER A 9 9.16 6.05 5.53
CA SER A 9 8.41 5.49 4.40
C SER A 9 8.26 6.45 3.21
N SER A 10 8.07 7.75 3.46
CA SER A 10 7.83 8.78 2.43
C SER A 10 6.85 8.30 1.34
N PRO A 11 5.56 8.14 1.68
CA PRO A 11 4.56 7.70 0.73
C PRO A 11 4.41 8.73 -0.39
N ILE A 12 4.51 8.29 -1.64
CA ILE A 12 4.39 9.16 -2.82
C ILE A 12 3.12 8.90 -3.61
N ASP A 13 2.48 7.74 -3.40
CA ASP A 13 1.28 7.34 -4.11
C ASP A 13 0.44 6.38 -3.25
N ALA A 14 -0.87 6.40 -3.45
CA ALA A 14 -1.80 5.50 -2.79
C ALA A 14 -3.05 5.26 -3.65
N ASP A 15 -3.46 4.01 -3.78
CA ASP A 15 -4.62 3.62 -4.59
C ASP A 15 -5.48 2.58 -3.89
N VAL A 16 -6.79 2.61 -4.17
CA VAL A 16 -7.77 1.71 -3.58
C VAL A 16 -8.21 0.70 -4.63
N SER A 17 -8.21 -0.58 -4.26
CA SER A 17 -8.69 -1.65 -5.15
C SER A 17 -10.15 -1.40 -5.57
N HIS A 18 -10.52 -1.77 -6.80
CA HIS A 18 -11.87 -1.58 -7.36
C HIS A 18 -13.02 -2.06 -6.48
N ASN A 19 -12.79 -3.06 -5.61
CA ASN A 19 -13.81 -3.55 -4.68
C ASN A 19 -13.88 -2.75 -3.37
N SER A 20 -13.10 -1.68 -3.22
CA SER A 20 -12.95 -0.86 -2.01
C SER A 20 -12.57 -1.63 -0.74
N ARG A 21 -11.93 -2.80 -0.89
CA ARG A 21 -11.53 -3.65 0.26
C ARG A 21 -10.08 -3.50 0.63
N PHE A 22 -9.25 -2.93 -0.24
CA PHE A 22 -7.82 -2.81 -0.02
C PHE A 22 -7.32 -1.44 -0.47
N LEU A 23 -6.42 -0.87 0.32
CA LEU A 23 -5.64 0.33 0.03
C LEU A 23 -4.18 -0.10 -0.13
N PHE A 24 -3.53 0.32 -1.20
CA PHE A 24 -2.11 0.11 -1.43
C PHE A 24 -1.40 1.46 -1.36
N VAL A 25 -0.25 1.51 -0.68
CA VAL A 25 0.55 2.73 -0.51
C VAL A 25 1.97 2.46 -0.95
N LEU A 26 2.46 3.23 -1.92
CA LEU A 26 3.84 3.18 -2.39
C LEU A 26 4.72 4.08 -1.52
N ASN A 27 5.63 3.45 -0.80
CA ASN A 27 6.58 4.10 0.09
C ASN A 27 7.93 4.22 -0.62
N ALA A 28 8.24 5.40 -1.14
CA ALA A 28 9.47 5.62 -1.90
C ALA A 28 10.72 5.61 -0.99
N GLY A 29 10.60 6.09 0.24
CA GLY A 29 11.72 6.14 1.18
C GLY A 29 12.21 4.75 1.60
N THR A 30 11.30 3.78 1.65
CA THR A 30 11.61 2.38 2.00
C THR A 30 11.61 1.43 0.81
N HIS A 31 11.34 1.92 -0.40
CA HIS A 31 11.20 1.12 -1.62
C HIS A 31 10.24 -0.07 -1.42
N SER A 32 9.09 0.18 -0.79
CA SER A 32 8.11 -0.85 -0.43
C SER A 32 6.69 -0.44 -0.78
N ILE A 33 5.80 -1.42 -0.95
CA ILE A 33 4.36 -1.18 -1.04
C ILE A 33 3.71 -1.74 0.23
N ALA A 34 3.01 -0.88 0.97
CA ALA A 34 2.20 -1.28 2.10
C ALA A 34 0.76 -1.53 1.65
N GLY A 35 0.23 -2.71 1.94
CA GLY A 35 -1.14 -3.11 1.69
C GLY A 35 -1.96 -3.08 2.98
N PHE A 36 -3.08 -2.37 2.94
CA PHE A 36 -4.04 -2.25 4.02
C PHE A 36 -5.39 -2.78 3.58
N ARG A 37 -6.10 -3.47 4.47
CA ARG A 37 -7.48 -3.86 4.28
C ARG A 37 -8.38 -2.78 4.83
N ILE A 38 -9.35 -2.36 4.03
CA ILE A 38 -10.39 -1.43 4.42
C ILE A 38 -11.53 -2.24 5.07
N ASN A 39 -11.84 -1.94 6.32
CA ASN A 39 -13.01 -2.49 7.00
C ASN A 39 -14.26 -1.73 6.54
N GLY A 40 -15.20 -2.42 5.90
CA GLY A 40 -16.38 -1.80 5.30
C GLY A 40 -17.40 -1.24 6.29
N GLY A 41 -17.29 -1.56 7.58
CA GLY A 41 -18.21 -1.07 8.62
C GLY A 41 -17.87 0.35 9.08
N ASP A 42 -16.58 0.68 9.14
CA ASP A 42 -16.05 1.88 9.79
C ASP A 42 -14.93 2.58 9.00
N GLY A 43 -14.50 1.99 7.87
CA GLY A 43 -13.42 2.51 7.03
C GLY A 43 -12.03 2.36 7.65
N SER A 44 -11.90 1.59 8.75
CA SER A 44 -10.62 1.38 9.42
C SER A 44 -9.66 0.57 8.55
N LEU A 45 -8.39 0.95 8.56
CA LEU A 45 -7.33 0.35 7.77
C LEU A 45 -6.54 -0.62 8.63
N THR A 46 -6.56 -1.90 8.27
CA THR A 46 -5.75 -2.95 8.91
C THR A 46 -4.58 -3.29 8.00
N ALA A 47 -3.35 -3.12 8.47
CA ALA A 47 -2.17 -3.56 7.71
C ALA A 47 -2.24 -5.08 7.48
N VAL A 48 -2.15 -5.50 6.21
CA VAL A 48 -2.27 -6.92 5.82
C VAL A 48 -0.94 -7.45 5.33
N SER A 49 -0.16 -6.63 4.64
CA SER A 49 1.11 -7.02 4.07
C SER A 49 1.96 -5.79 3.77
N GLU A 50 3.26 -5.91 3.91
CA GLU A 50 4.22 -4.95 3.37
C GLU A 50 5.18 -5.72 2.47
N ALA A 51 5.16 -5.37 1.18
CA ALA A 51 6.05 -5.95 0.19
C ALA A 51 7.31 -5.10 0.12
N PHE A 52 8.41 -5.65 0.61
CA PHE A 52 9.75 -5.09 0.48
C PHE A 52 10.48 -5.78 -0.67
N GLY A 53 11.38 -5.08 -1.36
CA GLY A 53 12.14 -5.67 -2.46
C GLY A 53 11.38 -5.69 -3.78
N LEU A 54 10.62 -4.63 -4.06
CA LEU A 54 10.27 -4.31 -5.45
C LEU A 54 11.60 -4.25 -6.23
N PRO A 55 11.79 -5.07 -7.27
CA PRO A 55 13.01 -4.98 -8.05
C PRO A 55 13.08 -3.57 -8.63
N ALA A 56 14.26 -2.93 -8.62
CA ALA A 56 14.46 -1.59 -9.17
C ALA A 56 14.07 -1.46 -10.68
N SER A 57 13.65 -2.57 -11.30
CA SER A 57 13.17 -2.70 -12.67
C SER A 57 11.66 -3.00 -12.82
N SER A 58 10.84 -3.07 -11.75
CA SER A 58 9.39 -3.21 -11.90
C SER A 58 8.73 -1.87 -12.29
N VAL A 59 8.93 -1.47 -13.55
CA VAL A 59 8.04 -0.54 -14.24
C VAL A 59 6.88 -1.38 -14.78
N GLY A 60 5.79 -1.46 -14.02
CA GLY A 60 4.53 -2.05 -14.48
C GLY A 60 4.06 -3.25 -13.67
N LEU A 61 3.00 -3.04 -12.90
CA LEU A 61 2.14 -4.11 -12.41
C LEU A 61 1.31 -4.62 -13.61
N ALA A 62 1.91 -5.44 -14.48
CA ALA A 62 1.11 -6.19 -15.46
C ALA A 62 0.45 -7.36 -14.71
N SER A 63 -0.79 -7.16 -14.27
CA SER A 63 -1.66 -8.28 -13.89
C SER A 63 -2.17 -8.93 -15.17
N SER A 64 -1.76 -10.18 -15.41
CA SER A 64 -2.43 -11.09 -16.36
C SER A 64 -3.72 -11.64 -15.77
#